data_AF-A0A2V7UEL6-F1
#
_entry.id   AF-A0A2V7UEL6-F1
#
_cell.length_a   1.000
_cell.length_b   1.000
_cell.length_c   1.000
_cell.angle_alpha   90.00
_cell.angle_beta   90.00
_cell.angle_gamma   90.00
#
_symmetry.space_group_name_H-M   'P 1'
#
loop_
_entity.id
_entity.type
_entity.pdbx_description
1 polymer ?
#
loop_
_entity_poly.entity_id
_entity_poly.type
_entity_poly.pdbx_seq_one_letter_code
_entity_poly.pdbx_strand_id
1 'polypeptide(L)'
;MEPLLLVFAALPLAGIAALLRRFGRQDRRIVARWRRAALHAGLTDLETRPVFWGVPTLSAVSGDLRVRFEWQEPASGSSSTVIRVDGPSLVPLSLRRETLGTSLENRFAPRELVVGDEAFDELFYVRGPYLMVLAVLDDETRQHLMTLLREADLEITNGELRARVPQSRGEEQPDPRVLPVLSQLLGAARRLLRPADALGRLAENARVDPQAGVRLRNLLAMVHEVPHDPTTRVALHRACADRSGEIRVRAATLLGEDGRATLMEIACARHPHDEWAARAITQLGGHIPPKLVKDVLGRALHRRHPQTARACLATLGQMSWPEGVDVLASVMKREQGGELAIVAAVALGQTGRPSAERPLITALADGAPDLRVAAAEALGRVGSAAAVLPLKQAEARHEHETAFRRAARQAIAEIQARIGAAPGQLSFTPSTEGTLSLVDDEPGRLSIDPPEHR
;
A
#
# COMPACT_ATOMS: atom_id res chain seq x y z
N MET A 1 23.61 71.07 -15.67
CA MET A 1 22.70 72.22 -15.75
C MET A 1 21.33 71.70 -16.16
N GLU A 2 20.38 71.72 -15.22
CA GLU A 2 18.89 71.84 -15.29
C GLU A 2 18.07 71.43 -16.56
N PRO A 3 16.77 71.08 -16.44
CA PRO A 3 16.22 69.86 -15.82
C PRO A 3 15.08 69.20 -16.65
N LEU A 4 14.62 68.05 -16.16
CA LEU A 4 13.38 67.35 -16.56
C LEU A 4 12.12 68.22 -16.37
N LEU A 5 11.28 68.31 -17.40
CA LEU A 5 9.89 68.77 -17.30
C LEU A 5 8.93 67.58 -17.45
N LEU A 6 8.31 67.24 -16.33
CA LEU A 6 7.17 66.36 -16.15
C LEU A 6 6.00 66.73 -17.07
N VAL A 7 5.62 65.83 -17.97
CA VAL A 7 4.29 65.84 -18.58
C VAL A 7 3.35 65.04 -17.68
N PHE A 8 2.79 65.68 -16.67
CA PHE A 8 1.61 65.18 -15.97
C PHE A 8 0.42 65.27 -16.93
N ALA A 9 0.00 64.14 -17.50
CA ALA A 9 -1.32 64.02 -18.10
C ALA A 9 -2.37 64.13 -16.97
N ALA A 10 -2.87 65.35 -16.76
CA ALA A 10 -3.96 65.62 -15.84
C ALA A 10 -5.23 64.95 -16.36
N LEU A 11 -5.53 63.74 -15.85
CA LEU A 11 -6.93 63.30 -15.79
C LEU A 11 -7.68 64.41 -15.01
N PRO A 12 -8.79 64.97 -15.53
CA PRO A 12 -9.52 66.00 -14.81
C PRO A 12 -9.85 65.46 -13.43
N LEU A 13 -9.71 66.29 -12.38
CA LEU A 13 -10.05 65.92 -10.99
C LEU A 13 -11.45 65.27 -10.91
N ALA A 14 -12.37 65.66 -11.80
CA ALA A 14 -13.68 65.04 -11.99
C ALA A 14 -13.63 63.60 -12.54
N GLY A 15 -12.71 63.27 -13.44
CA GLY A 15 -12.46 61.94 -13.97
C GLY A 15 -11.81 61.01 -12.94
N ILE A 16 -10.84 61.51 -12.16
CA ILE A 16 -10.27 60.78 -11.02
C ILE A 16 -11.33 60.57 -9.94
N ALA A 17 -12.12 61.59 -9.61
CA ALA A 17 -13.22 61.49 -8.65
C ALA A 17 -14.35 60.56 -9.14
N ALA A 18 -14.64 60.52 -10.44
CA ALA A 18 -15.62 59.59 -11.03
C ALA A 18 -15.10 58.15 -11.01
N LEU A 19 -13.81 57.94 -11.28
CA LEU A 19 -13.15 56.65 -11.17
C LEU A 19 -13.16 56.16 -9.71
N LEU A 20 -12.72 57.00 -8.76
CA LEU A 20 -12.73 56.72 -7.32
C LEU A 20 -14.15 56.48 -6.79
N ARG A 21 -15.16 57.21 -7.27
CA ARG A 21 -16.58 56.95 -6.95
C ARG A 21 -17.09 55.64 -7.54
N ARG A 22 -16.64 55.26 -8.75
CA ARG A 22 -17.00 54.00 -9.39
C ARG A 22 -16.40 52.81 -8.64
N PHE A 23 -15.12 52.88 -8.29
CA PHE A 23 -14.44 51.92 -7.43
C PHE A 23 -15.13 51.82 -6.06
N GLY A 24 -15.35 52.95 -5.37
CA GLY A 24 -16.05 52.94 -4.07
C GLY A 24 -17.51 52.46 -4.10
N ARG A 25 -18.22 52.60 -5.23
CA ARG A 25 -19.58 52.02 -5.42
C ARG A 25 -19.53 50.52 -5.65
N GLN A 26 -18.56 50.04 -6.43
CA GLN A 26 -18.35 48.62 -6.68
C GLN A 26 -17.98 47.89 -5.39
N ASP A 27 -17.06 48.45 -4.60
CA ASP A 27 -16.65 47.90 -3.30
C ASP A 27 -17.83 47.80 -2.33
N ARG A 28 -18.66 48.85 -2.23
CA ARG A 28 -19.86 48.84 -1.38
C ARG A 28 -20.87 47.77 -1.81
N ARG A 29 -21.05 47.52 -3.11
CA ARG A 29 -21.96 46.49 -3.62
C ARG A 29 -21.44 45.08 -3.30
N ILE A 30 -20.14 44.84 -3.47
CA ILE A 30 -19.48 43.56 -3.15
C ILE A 30 -19.63 43.26 -1.65
N VAL A 31 -19.25 44.19 -0.78
CA VAL A 31 -19.35 44.06 0.67
C VAL A 31 -20.80 43.85 1.13
N ALA A 32 -21.77 44.56 0.54
CA ALA A 32 -23.18 44.38 0.87
C ALA A 32 -23.72 42.99 0.53
N ARG A 33 -23.18 42.33 -0.51
CA ARG A 33 -23.57 40.95 -0.84
C ARG A 33 -22.87 39.94 0.07
N TRP A 34 -21.58 40.13 0.36
CA TRP A 34 -20.91 39.31 1.38
C TRP A 34 -21.65 39.39 2.71
N ARG A 35 -22.07 40.59 3.12
CA ARG A 35 -22.89 40.78 4.33
C ARG A 35 -24.20 39.99 4.27
N ARG A 36 -24.91 40.03 3.13
CA ARG A 36 -26.12 39.23 2.94
C ARG A 36 -25.82 37.73 3.01
N ALA A 37 -24.81 37.24 2.29
CA ALA A 37 -24.43 35.83 2.29
C ALA A 37 -24.02 35.36 3.69
N ALA A 38 -23.22 36.15 4.40
CA ALA A 38 -22.80 35.92 5.77
C ALA A 38 -24.01 35.80 6.72
N LEU A 39 -24.97 36.74 6.66
CA LEU A 39 -26.19 36.68 7.47
C LEU A 39 -27.05 35.46 7.14
N HIS A 40 -27.19 35.10 5.85
CA HIS A 40 -27.95 33.91 5.44
C HIS A 40 -27.26 32.61 5.90
N ALA A 41 -25.92 32.59 5.94
CA ALA A 41 -25.13 31.47 6.48
C ALA A 41 -25.06 31.46 8.02
N GLY A 42 -25.75 32.39 8.70
CA GLY A 42 -25.79 32.48 10.16
C GLY A 42 -24.51 32.98 10.80
N LEU A 43 -23.68 33.73 10.07
CA LEU A 43 -22.48 34.36 10.63
C LEU A 43 -22.83 35.56 11.50
N THR A 44 -22.07 35.75 12.57
CA THR A 44 -22.20 36.84 13.54
C THR A 44 -20.95 37.74 13.52
N ASP A 45 -20.99 38.84 14.27
CA ASP A 45 -19.85 39.76 14.46
C ASP A 45 -19.24 40.27 13.13
N LEU A 46 -20.09 40.86 12.28
CA LEU A 46 -19.69 41.29 10.95
C LEU A 46 -18.94 42.63 11.00
N GLU A 47 -17.64 42.57 10.78
CA GLU A 47 -16.76 43.74 10.70
C GLU A 47 -16.32 44.01 9.26
N THR A 48 -16.59 45.22 8.77
CA THR A 48 -16.12 45.68 7.45
C THR A 48 -14.99 46.67 7.63
N ARG A 49 -13.82 46.42 7.03
CA ARG A 49 -12.73 47.40 6.99
C ARG A 49 -12.70 48.11 5.63
N PRO A 50 -13.10 49.39 5.55
CA PRO A 50 -12.92 50.19 4.34
C PRO A 50 -11.46 50.65 4.23
N VAL A 51 -10.85 50.60 3.04
CA VAL A 51 -9.48 51.11 2.84
C VAL A 51 -9.47 52.12 1.69
N PHE A 52 -8.87 53.29 1.96
CA PHE A 52 -8.69 54.40 1.02
C PHE A 52 -7.76 54.05 -0.18
N TRP A 53 -7.06 52.91 -0.11
CA TRP A 53 -6.07 52.41 -1.10
C TRP A 53 -5.99 50.87 -1.13
N GLY A 54 -7.02 50.15 -0.70
CA GLY A 54 -6.97 48.69 -0.51
C GLY A 54 -8.24 47.96 -0.92
N VAL A 55 -8.11 46.65 -1.08
CA VAL A 55 -9.15 45.73 -1.56
C VAL A 55 -10.19 45.51 -0.44
N PRO A 56 -11.52 45.51 -0.71
CA PRO A 56 -12.52 45.38 0.34
C PRO A 56 -12.39 44.05 1.09
N THR A 57 -12.62 44.10 2.41
CA THR A 57 -12.64 42.91 3.29
C THR A 57 -13.86 42.91 4.21
N LEU A 58 -14.41 41.73 4.46
CA LEU A 58 -15.43 41.48 5.48
C LEU A 58 -14.95 40.35 6.38
N SER A 59 -14.95 40.56 7.69
CA SER A 59 -14.71 39.50 8.68
C SER A 59 -16.01 39.17 9.41
N ALA A 60 -16.19 37.91 9.77
CA ALA A 60 -17.34 37.42 10.51
C ALA A 60 -16.96 36.14 11.28
N VAL A 61 -17.84 35.67 12.16
CA VAL A 61 -17.59 34.52 13.05
C VAL A 61 -18.72 33.49 12.95
N SER A 62 -18.39 32.20 13.10
CA SER A 62 -19.33 31.07 13.26
C SER A 62 -18.83 30.15 14.36
N GLY A 63 -19.30 30.35 15.60
CA GLY A 63 -18.74 29.66 16.77
C GLY A 63 -17.26 30.00 16.93
N ASP A 64 -16.39 28.98 16.96
CA ASP A 64 -14.92 29.15 17.05
C ASP A 64 -14.24 29.43 15.70
N LEU A 65 -15.01 29.48 14.60
CA LEU A 65 -14.48 29.71 13.26
C LEU A 65 -14.52 31.20 12.91
N ARG A 66 -13.41 31.71 12.38
CA ARG A 66 -13.33 33.03 11.75
C ARG A 66 -13.48 32.89 10.25
N VAL A 67 -14.31 33.74 9.67
CA VAL A 67 -14.59 33.80 8.23
C VAL A 67 -14.14 35.14 7.70
N ARG A 68 -13.31 35.14 6.66
CA ARG A 68 -12.85 36.36 5.98
C ARG A 68 -13.17 36.31 4.51
N PHE A 69 -13.77 37.38 4.01
CA PHE A 69 -14.01 37.61 2.59
C PHE A 69 -13.01 38.64 2.10
N GLU A 70 -12.30 38.32 1.02
CA GLU A 70 -11.31 39.16 0.39
C GLU A 70 -11.61 39.22 -1.11
N TRP A 71 -11.51 40.40 -1.72
CA TRP A 71 -11.52 40.49 -3.17
C TRP A 71 -10.11 40.27 -3.70
N GLN A 72 -9.95 39.60 -4.84
CA GLN A 72 -8.65 39.38 -5.46
C GLN A 72 -8.72 39.60 -6.97
N GLU A 73 -7.89 40.51 -7.48
CA GLU A 73 -7.69 40.77 -8.91
C GLU A 73 -6.30 40.26 -9.32
N PRO A 74 -6.17 39.03 -9.84
CA PRO A 74 -4.91 38.54 -10.36
C PRO A 74 -4.52 39.25 -11.67
N ALA A 75 -3.22 39.26 -11.97
CA ALA A 75 -2.67 39.83 -13.21
C ALA A 75 -3.24 39.18 -14.49
N SER A 76 -3.84 37.98 -14.39
CA SER A 76 -4.51 37.25 -15.46
C SER A 76 -5.94 37.73 -15.78
N GLY A 77 -6.46 38.74 -15.06
CA GLY A 77 -7.59 39.56 -15.52
C GLY A 77 -9.00 39.02 -15.26
N SER A 78 -9.20 38.11 -14.32
CA SER A 78 -10.53 37.74 -13.80
C SER A 78 -10.57 37.91 -12.28
N SER A 79 -11.38 38.86 -11.80
CA SER A 79 -11.55 39.10 -10.36
C SER A 79 -12.21 37.91 -9.68
N SER A 80 -11.99 37.77 -8.37
CA SER A 80 -12.58 36.67 -7.59
C SER A 80 -12.89 37.10 -6.17
N THR A 81 -13.94 36.51 -5.60
CA THR A 81 -14.15 36.53 -4.14
C THR A 81 -13.40 35.35 -3.54
N VAL A 82 -12.53 35.62 -2.59
CA VAL A 82 -11.82 34.61 -1.80
C VAL A 82 -12.48 34.54 -0.43
N ILE A 83 -12.93 33.35 -0.05
CA ILE A 83 -13.50 33.07 1.28
C ILE A 83 -12.47 32.24 2.03
N ARG A 84 -12.05 32.71 3.20
CA ARG A 84 -11.15 32.00 4.12
C ARG A 84 -11.91 31.64 5.39
N VAL A 85 -11.72 30.41 5.85
CA VAL A 85 -12.23 29.92 7.13
C VAL A 85 -11.07 29.36 7.93
N ASP A 86 -10.83 29.94 9.11
CA ASP A 86 -9.76 29.52 10.03
C ASP A 86 -10.29 29.43 11.47
N GLY A 87 -9.58 28.70 12.34
CA GLY A 87 -9.97 28.55 13.74
C GLY A 87 -9.00 27.66 14.51
N PRO A 88 -8.85 27.85 15.84
CA PRO A 88 -7.88 27.11 16.65
C PRO A 88 -8.22 25.62 16.77
N SER A 89 -9.51 25.28 16.64
CA SER A 89 -10.05 23.94 16.76
C SER A 89 -9.98 23.13 15.46
N LEU A 90 -9.47 23.68 14.36
CA LEU A 90 -9.29 22.94 13.10
C LEU A 90 -8.09 21.99 13.19
N VAL A 91 -8.21 20.83 12.53
CA VAL A 91 -7.08 19.93 12.32
C VAL A 91 -6.06 20.64 11.41
N PRO A 92 -4.75 20.67 11.76
CA PRO A 92 -3.72 21.33 10.96
C PRO A 92 -3.33 20.48 9.73
N LEU A 93 -4.33 20.19 8.88
CA LEU A 93 -4.15 19.46 7.64
C LEU A 93 -3.92 20.41 6.47
N SER A 94 -3.19 19.93 5.48
CA SER A 94 -3.04 20.61 4.20
C SER A 94 -3.57 19.70 3.11
N LEU A 95 -4.39 20.26 2.23
CA LEU A 95 -5.00 19.58 1.11
C LEU A 95 -4.88 20.49 -0.11
N ARG A 96 -4.24 19.97 -1.16
CA ARG A 96 -4.02 20.67 -2.41
C ARG A 96 -4.46 19.81 -3.58
N ARG A 97 -4.99 20.45 -4.62
CA ARG A 97 -5.34 19.77 -5.87
C ARG A 97 -4.07 19.29 -6.59
N GLU A 98 -4.09 18.06 -7.06
CA GLU A 98 -3.00 17.54 -7.88
C GLU A 98 -3.03 18.17 -9.29
N THR A 99 -1.88 18.66 -9.77
CA THR A 99 -1.71 19.17 -11.14
C THR A 99 -0.44 18.59 -11.79
N LEU A 100 -0.44 18.47 -13.13
CA LEU A 100 0.65 17.89 -13.93
C LEU A 100 2.05 18.47 -13.64
N GLY A 101 2.16 19.72 -13.16
CA GLY A 101 3.43 20.37 -12.81
C GLY A 101 3.96 20.02 -11.42
N THR A 102 3.08 19.70 -10.47
CA THR A 102 3.44 19.40 -9.07
C THR A 102 4.00 17.99 -8.87
N SER A 103 3.85 17.10 -9.85
CA SER A 103 4.35 15.72 -9.83
C SER A 103 5.90 15.63 -9.85
N LEU A 104 6.59 16.68 -10.32
CA LEU A 104 8.06 16.73 -10.36
C LEU A 104 8.68 17.33 -9.08
N GLU A 105 8.04 18.34 -8.48
CA GLU A 105 8.52 19.01 -7.25
C GLU A 105 8.28 18.16 -5.98
N ASN A 106 7.23 17.33 -5.96
CA ASN A 106 6.86 16.51 -4.80
C ASN A 106 7.77 15.29 -4.56
N ARG A 107 8.74 15.01 -5.46
CA ARG A 107 9.68 13.86 -5.32
C ARG A 107 10.65 13.98 -4.13
N PHE A 108 10.81 15.16 -3.55
CA PHE A 108 11.79 15.42 -2.48
C PHE A 108 11.19 15.78 -1.13
N ALA A 109 9.86 15.72 -0.98
CA ALA A 109 9.17 16.15 0.23
C ALA A 109 8.64 14.95 1.06
N PRO A 110 8.63 15.02 2.39
CA PRO A 110 8.37 13.90 3.27
C PRO A 110 6.94 13.32 3.12
N ARG A 111 6.88 11.99 3.29
CA ARG A 111 5.77 11.02 3.15
C ARG A 111 4.36 11.60 2.95
N GLU A 112 3.83 11.27 1.78
CA GLU A 112 2.45 11.38 1.34
C GLU A 112 1.47 10.53 2.20
N LEU A 113 0.30 11.09 2.53
CA LEU A 113 -0.75 10.41 3.28
C LEU A 113 -1.85 9.95 2.31
N VAL A 114 -1.98 8.63 2.16
CA VAL A 114 -3.04 7.99 1.35
C VAL A 114 -4.20 7.62 2.26
N VAL A 115 -5.41 8.08 1.95
CA VAL A 115 -6.61 7.84 2.78
C VAL A 115 -7.20 6.45 2.48
N GLY A 116 -7.07 5.98 1.24
CA GLY A 116 -7.58 4.70 0.76
C GLY A 116 -8.89 4.77 -0.01
N ASP A 117 -9.27 5.97 -0.44
CA ASP A 117 -10.37 6.21 -1.36
C ASP A 117 -9.73 6.68 -2.67
N GLU A 118 -9.65 5.79 -3.65
CA GLU A 118 -8.87 6.01 -4.89
C GLU A 118 -9.30 7.30 -5.61
N ALA A 119 -10.61 7.55 -5.71
CA ALA A 119 -11.12 8.77 -6.35
C ALA A 119 -10.78 10.05 -5.58
N PHE A 120 -10.63 9.97 -4.26
CA PHE A 120 -10.21 11.10 -3.44
C PHE A 120 -8.69 11.29 -3.49
N ASP A 121 -7.94 10.20 -3.38
CA ASP A 121 -6.47 10.16 -3.37
C ASP A 121 -5.90 10.63 -4.73
N GLU A 122 -6.60 10.41 -5.85
CA GLU A 122 -6.24 10.95 -7.18
C GLU A 122 -6.45 12.47 -7.33
N LEU A 123 -7.34 13.06 -6.52
CA LEU A 123 -7.68 14.48 -6.63
C LEU A 123 -6.87 15.35 -5.67
N PHE A 124 -6.50 14.79 -4.53
CA PHE A 124 -5.99 15.55 -3.40
C PHE A 124 -4.66 15.02 -2.88
N TYR A 125 -3.69 15.92 -2.81
CA TYR A 125 -2.49 15.72 -2.04
C TYR A 125 -2.73 16.11 -0.58
N VAL A 126 -2.64 15.14 0.33
CA VAL A 126 -2.97 15.33 1.76
C VAL A 126 -1.71 15.28 2.64
N ARG A 127 -1.62 16.21 3.57
CA ARG A 127 -0.60 16.26 4.64
C ARG A 127 -1.21 16.67 5.97
N GLY A 128 -0.57 16.26 7.07
CA GLY A 128 -0.93 16.67 8.42
C GLY A 128 -0.66 15.55 9.43
N PRO A 129 -1.09 15.74 10.69
CA PRO A 129 -0.97 14.71 11.73
C PRO A 129 -1.78 13.47 11.35
N TYR A 130 -1.09 12.35 11.12
CA TYR A 130 -1.63 11.15 10.45
C TYR A 130 -2.98 10.67 11.02
N LEU A 131 -3.06 10.39 12.32
CA LEU A 131 -4.29 9.92 12.97
C LEU A 131 -5.43 10.92 12.89
N MET A 132 -5.14 12.21 13.09
CA MET A 132 -6.16 13.25 13.11
C MET A 132 -6.76 13.44 11.72
N VAL A 133 -5.92 13.40 10.68
CA VAL A 133 -6.36 13.50 9.28
C VAL A 133 -7.27 12.34 8.92
N LEU A 134 -6.88 11.09 9.21
CA LEU A 134 -7.73 9.93 8.94
C LEU A 134 -9.04 9.94 9.73
N ALA A 135 -9.02 10.45 10.97
CA ALA A 135 -10.21 10.53 11.81
C ALA A 135 -11.27 11.51 11.27
N VAL A 136 -10.85 12.62 10.65
CA VAL A 136 -11.78 13.63 10.12
C VAL A 136 -12.19 13.39 8.67
N LEU A 137 -11.37 12.70 7.88
CA LEU A 137 -11.66 12.35 6.49
C LEU A 137 -12.52 11.08 6.40
N ASP A 138 -13.68 11.09 7.08
CA ASP A 138 -14.75 10.10 6.88
C ASP A 138 -15.42 10.27 5.49
N ASP A 139 -16.25 9.31 5.11
CA ASP A 139 -16.90 9.27 3.78
C ASP A 139 -17.60 10.60 3.43
N GLU A 140 -18.44 11.08 4.33
CA GLU A 140 -19.21 12.29 4.11
C GLU A 140 -18.30 13.53 4.04
N THR A 141 -17.22 13.61 4.83
CA THR A 141 -16.23 14.70 4.70
C THR A 141 -15.55 14.67 3.34
N ARG A 142 -15.13 13.49 2.86
CA ARG A 142 -14.49 13.35 1.54
C ARG A 142 -15.43 13.77 0.42
N GLN A 143 -16.69 13.35 0.45
CA GLN A 143 -17.70 13.75 -0.52
C GLN A 143 -17.97 15.27 -0.52
N HIS A 144 -18.02 15.89 0.66
CA HIS A 144 -18.17 17.35 0.77
C HIS A 144 -16.99 18.10 0.15
N LEU A 145 -15.75 17.67 0.44
CA LEU A 145 -14.54 18.30 -0.12
C LEU A 145 -14.46 18.13 -1.65
N MET A 146 -14.80 16.95 -2.17
CA MET A 146 -14.85 16.70 -3.61
C MET A 146 -15.93 17.55 -4.31
N THR A 147 -17.08 17.74 -3.66
CA THR A 147 -18.15 18.61 -4.18
C THR A 147 -17.69 20.06 -4.21
N LEU A 148 -17.09 20.55 -3.12
CA LEU A 148 -16.58 21.90 -3.01
C LEU A 148 -15.50 22.21 -4.06
N LEU A 149 -14.62 21.23 -4.36
CA LEU A 149 -13.60 21.35 -5.41
C LEU A 149 -14.19 21.53 -6.82
N ARG A 150 -15.40 21.02 -7.08
CA ARG A 150 -16.08 21.21 -8.38
C ARG A 150 -16.70 22.61 -8.50
N GLU A 151 -17.13 23.19 -7.39
CA GLU A 151 -17.81 24.48 -7.36
C GLU A 151 -16.86 25.67 -7.19
N ALA A 152 -15.69 25.46 -6.57
CA ALA A 152 -14.70 26.48 -6.27
C ALA A 152 -13.27 25.93 -6.33
N ASP A 153 -12.30 26.83 -6.53
CA ASP A 153 -10.88 26.52 -6.38
C ASP A 153 -10.55 26.45 -4.88
N LEU A 154 -10.62 25.22 -4.32
CA LEU A 154 -10.42 24.90 -2.91
C LEU A 154 -8.95 24.58 -2.62
N GLU A 155 -8.41 25.23 -1.59
CA GLU A 155 -7.11 24.91 -1.00
C GLU A 155 -7.26 24.86 0.53
N ILE A 156 -6.62 23.89 1.19
CA ILE A 156 -6.50 23.87 2.65
C ILE A 156 -5.02 23.91 2.99
N THR A 157 -4.60 24.89 3.80
CA THR A 157 -3.21 25.02 4.24
C THR A 157 -3.16 25.14 5.75
N ASN A 158 -2.54 24.16 6.40
CA ASN A 158 -2.39 24.11 7.86
C ASN A 158 -3.71 24.37 8.63
N GLY A 159 -4.80 23.77 8.15
CA GLY A 159 -6.15 23.91 8.72
C GLY A 159 -6.93 25.16 8.27
N GLU A 160 -6.33 26.14 7.59
CA GLU A 160 -7.08 27.24 6.97
C GLU A 160 -7.70 26.76 5.65
N LEU A 161 -9.02 26.80 5.53
CA LEU A 161 -9.73 26.50 4.30
C LEU A 161 -9.88 27.78 3.47
N ARG A 162 -9.54 27.71 2.19
CA ARG A 162 -9.65 28.82 1.24
C ARG A 162 -10.41 28.36 0.00
N ALA A 163 -11.49 29.06 -0.33
CA ALA A 163 -12.22 28.86 -1.57
C ALA A 163 -12.20 30.13 -2.41
N ARG A 164 -11.80 30.01 -3.68
CA ARG A 164 -11.87 31.11 -4.65
C ARG A 164 -13.06 30.91 -5.59
N VAL A 165 -13.92 31.92 -5.61
CA VAL A 165 -15.10 32.02 -6.50
C VAL A 165 -14.80 33.05 -7.58
N PRO A 166 -14.55 32.64 -8.84
CA PRO A 166 -14.27 33.56 -9.93
C PRO A 166 -15.51 34.37 -10.28
N GLN A 167 -15.31 35.65 -10.58
CA GLN A 167 -16.35 36.57 -11.01
C GLN A 167 -16.44 36.59 -12.54
N SER A 168 -17.65 36.50 -13.10
CA SER A 168 -17.88 36.68 -14.54
C SER A 168 -17.57 38.12 -14.98
N ARG A 169 -16.88 38.27 -16.12
CA ARG A 169 -16.58 39.59 -16.70
C ARG A 169 -17.87 40.31 -17.13
N GLY A 170 -18.04 41.57 -16.72
CA GLY A 170 -19.16 42.42 -17.14
C GLY A 170 -20.41 42.31 -16.27
N GLU A 171 -20.44 41.42 -15.28
CA GLU A 171 -21.54 41.36 -14.32
C GLU A 171 -21.41 42.47 -13.27
N GLU A 172 -22.41 43.35 -13.18
CA GLU A 172 -22.52 44.36 -12.11
C GLU A 172 -22.90 43.77 -10.74
N GLN A 173 -23.19 42.46 -10.69
CA GLN A 173 -23.63 41.73 -9.50
C GLN A 173 -22.59 40.66 -9.13
N PRO A 174 -22.21 40.50 -7.85
CA PRO A 174 -21.23 39.48 -7.46
C PRO A 174 -21.79 38.07 -7.67
N ASP A 175 -20.94 37.07 -7.88
CA ASP A 175 -21.38 35.73 -8.32
C ASP A 175 -22.43 35.09 -7.35
N PRO A 176 -23.56 34.55 -7.85
CA PRO A 176 -24.56 33.87 -7.01
C PRO A 176 -24.03 32.66 -6.25
N ARG A 177 -22.91 32.06 -6.69
CA ARG A 177 -22.26 30.92 -6.04
C ARG A 177 -21.58 31.26 -4.71
N VAL A 178 -21.40 32.54 -4.36
CA VAL A 178 -20.75 32.93 -3.10
C VAL A 178 -21.47 32.36 -1.87
N LEU A 179 -22.81 32.38 -1.82
CA LEU A 179 -23.56 31.83 -0.69
C LEU A 179 -23.52 30.29 -0.63
N PRO A 180 -23.77 29.55 -1.74
CA PRO A 180 -23.56 28.10 -1.78
C PRO A 180 -22.15 27.69 -1.36
N VAL A 181 -21.11 28.32 -1.93
CA VAL A 181 -19.70 28.01 -1.61
C VAL A 181 -19.39 28.32 -0.15
N LEU A 182 -19.86 29.45 0.39
CA LEU A 182 -19.71 29.76 1.82
C LEU A 182 -20.34 28.69 2.71
N SER A 183 -21.55 28.24 2.37
CA SER A 183 -22.29 27.25 3.15
C SER A 183 -21.58 25.89 3.12
N GLN A 184 -21.10 25.47 1.95
CA GLN A 184 -20.31 24.25 1.79
C GLN A 184 -18.95 24.34 2.50
N LEU A 185 -18.27 25.48 2.42
CA LEU A 185 -16.99 25.72 3.10
C LEU A 185 -17.13 25.67 4.62
N LEU A 186 -18.19 26.26 5.19
CA LEU A 186 -18.50 26.16 6.61
C LEU A 186 -18.88 24.74 7.02
N GLY A 187 -19.63 24.03 6.18
CA GLY A 187 -19.91 22.60 6.36
C GLY A 187 -18.63 21.78 6.45
N ALA A 188 -17.74 21.93 5.47
CA ALA A 188 -16.43 21.28 5.47
C ALA A 188 -15.59 21.65 6.70
N ALA A 189 -15.51 22.94 7.06
CA ALA A 189 -14.75 23.40 8.22
C ALA A 189 -15.24 22.76 9.53
N ARG A 190 -16.55 22.63 9.73
CA ARG A 190 -17.12 21.97 10.92
C ARG A 190 -16.75 20.49 10.99
N ARG A 191 -16.65 19.81 9.85
CA ARG A 191 -16.23 18.39 9.79
C ARG A 191 -14.73 18.20 10.00
N LEU A 192 -13.93 19.23 9.73
CA LEU A 192 -12.48 19.25 9.92
C LEU A 192 -12.05 19.78 11.31
N LEU A 193 -12.99 19.98 12.22
CA LEU A 193 -12.69 20.25 13.62
C LEU A 193 -12.02 19.04 14.27
N ARG A 194 -11.11 19.29 15.22
CA ARG A 194 -10.43 18.24 15.98
C ARG A 194 -11.48 17.41 16.75
N PRO A 195 -11.57 16.10 16.49
CA PRO A 195 -12.51 15.26 17.22
C PRO A 195 -12.04 15.10 18.67
N ALA A 196 -12.97 15.16 19.63
CA ALA A 196 -12.67 14.89 21.03
C ALA A 196 -12.21 13.43 21.26
N ASP A 197 -12.80 12.50 20.50
CA ASP A 197 -12.44 11.09 20.46
C ASP A 197 -11.94 10.71 19.06
N ALA A 198 -10.67 11.00 18.78
CA ALA A 198 -10.06 10.68 17.49
C ALA A 198 -9.99 9.16 17.26
N LEU A 199 -9.72 8.38 18.30
CA LEU A 199 -9.56 6.93 18.19
C LEU A 199 -10.89 6.22 17.92
N GLY A 200 -11.97 6.64 18.57
CA GLY A 200 -13.32 6.16 18.29
C GLY A 200 -13.78 6.52 16.88
N ARG A 201 -13.41 7.70 16.35
CA ARG A 201 -13.69 8.07 14.95
C ARG A 201 -12.95 7.20 13.96
N LEU A 202 -11.66 6.90 14.20
CA LEU A 202 -10.90 5.94 13.39
C LEU A 202 -11.53 4.54 13.43
N ALA A 203 -11.93 4.06 14.62
CA ALA A 203 -12.56 2.77 14.78
C ALA A 203 -13.91 2.68 14.05
N GLU A 204 -14.68 3.76 14.04
CA GLU A 204 -15.94 3.85 13.31
C GLU A 204 -15.70 3.88 11.80
N ASN A 205 -14.76 4.71 11.32
CA ASN A 205 -14.35 4.74 9.91
C ASN A 205 -13.87 3.35 9.45
N ALA A 206 -13.07 2.65 10.27
CA ALA A 206 -12.63 1.28 10.02
C ALA A 206 -13.78 0.27 9.90
N ARG A 207 -14.96 0.58 10.43
CA ARG A 207 -16.13 -0.30 10.46
C ARG A 207 -17.12 -0.01 9.34
N VAL A 208 -17.47 1.25 9.12
CA VAL A 208 -18.65 1.62 8.29
C VAL A 208 -18.31 2.23 6.95
N ASP A 209 -17.06 2.67 6.72
CA ASP A 209 -16.72 3.39 5.50
C ASP A 209 -17.01 2.54 4.25
N PRO A 210 -17.64 3.10 3.19
CA PRO A 210 -17.94 2.39 1.95
C PRO A 210 -16.69 1.79 1.30
N GLN A 211 -15.56 2.49 1.38
CA GLN A 211 -14.32 2.08 0.72
C GLN A 211 -13.54 1.11 1.60
N ALA A 212 -13.25 -0.08 1.07
CA ALA A 212 -12.42 -1.07 1.78
C ALA A 212 -11.02 -0.54 2.05
N GLY A 213 -10.47 0.27 1.13
CA GLY A 213 -9.17 0.91 1.34
C GLY A 213 -9.16 1.79 2.58
N VAL A 214 -10.14 2.68 2.73
CA VAL A 214 -10.27 3.57 3.89
C VAL A 214 -10.44 2.78 5.19
N ARG A 215 -11.31 1.76 5.19
CA ARG A 215 -11.48 0.90 6.36
C ARG A 215 -10.15 0.28 6.80
N LEU A 216 -9.38 -0.24 5.84
CA LEU A 216 -8.07 -0.82 6.09
C LEU A 216 -7.04 0.22 6.58
N ARG A 217 -6.96 1.41 5.98
CA ARG A 217 -6.02 2.46 6.42
C ARG A 217 -6.30 2.89 7.86
N ASN A 218 -7.57 3.13 8.21
CA ASN A 218 -7.95 3.51 9.57
C ASN A 218 -7.56 2.41 10.57
N LEU A 219 -7.85 1.14 10.24
CA LEU A 219 -7.48 0.00 11.08
C LEU A 219 -5.96 -0.12 11.29
N LEU A 220 -5.18 -0.01 10.20
CA LEU A 220 -3.71 -0.11 10.27
C LEU A 220 -3.09 1.08 11.00
N ALA A 221 -3.66 2.28 10.87
CA ALA A 221 -3.20 3.46 11.59
C ALA A 221 -3.37 3.28 13.11
N MET A 222 -4.51 2.75 13.56
CA MET A 222 -4.72 2.42 14.97
C MET A 222 -3.70 1.39 15.47
N VAL A 223 -3.45 0.34 14.69
CA VAL A 223 -2.49 -0.72 15.05
C VAL A 223 -1.06 -0.19 15.12
N HIS A 224 -0.68 0.72 14.23
CA HIS A 224 0.68 1.27 14.21
C HIS A 224 0.94 2.23 15.37
N GLU A 225 0.01 3.15 15.62
CA GLU A 225 0.22 4.26 16.56
C GLU A 225 -0.22 3.91 17.99
N VAL A 226 -1.26 3.08 18.14
CA VAL A 226 -1.85 2.70 19.44
C VAL A 226 -2.18 1.19 19.50
N PRO A 227 -1.17 0.32 19.35
CA PRO A 227 -1.37 -1.15 19.30
C PRO A 227 -1.97 -1.76 20.57
N HIS A 228 -1.68 -1.18 21.73
CA HIS A 228 -2.09 -1.73 23.05
C HIS A 228 -3.42 -1.14 23.54
N ASP A 229 -4.05 -0.23 22.79
CA ASP A 229 -5.31 0.38 23.19
C ASP A 229 -6.48 -0.63 23.05
N PRO A 230 -7.38 -0.75 24.05
CA PRO A 230 -8.53 -1.64 23.97
C PRO A 230 -9.44 -1.37 22.76
N THR A 231 -9.56 -0.12 22.33
CA THR A 231 -10.35 0.28 21.16
C THR A 231 -9.76 -0.32 19.88
N THR A 232 -8.44 -0.32 19.74
CA THR A 232 -7.72 -0.95 18.62
C THR A 232 -8.00 -2.45 18.57
N ARG A 233 -7.93 -3.12 19.72
CA ARG A 233 -8.23 -4.57 19.80
C ARG A 233 -9.70 -4.87 19.46
N VAL A 234 -10.65 -4.08 19.95
CA VAL A 234 -12.07 -4.22 19.60
C VAL A 234 -12.32 -3.98 18.10
N ALA A 235 -11.66 -2.98 17.51
CA ALA A 235 -11.74 -2.71 16.07
C ALA A 235 -11.22 -3.88 15.24
N LEU A 236 -10.08 -4.49 15.62
CA LEU A 236 -9.55 -5.68 14.97
C LEU A 236 -10.53 -6.87 15.04
N HIS A 237 -11.11 -7.15 16.21
CA HIS A 237 -12.10 -8.22 16.33
C HIS A 237 -13.33 -8.00 15.45
N ARG A 238 -13.82 -6.76 15.35
CA ARG A 238 -14.93 -6.42 14.43
C ARG A 238 -14.51 -6.59 12.97
N ALA A 239 -13.29 -6.21 12.62
CA ALA A 239 -12.75 -6.31 11.27
C ALA A 239 -12.58 -7.77 10.77
N CYS A 240 -12.53 -8.77 11.67
CA CYS A 240 -12.60 -10.18 11.28
C CYS A 240 -13.91 -10.56 10.56
N ALA A 241 -14.99 -9.79 10.76
CA ALA A 241 -16.28 -9.94 10.09
C ALA A 241 -16.50 -8.94 8.95
N ASP A 242 -15.45 -8.25 8.49
CA ASP A 242 -15.55 -7.27 7.40
C ASP A 242 -15.97 -7.93 6.07
N ARG A 243 -16.65 -7.20 5.20
CA ARG A 243 -17.02 -7.66 3.85
C ARG A 243 -15.82 -7.92 2.92
N SER A 244 -14.68 -7.29 3.16
CA SER A 244 -13.45 -7.44 2.39
C SER A 244 -12.61 -8.57 2.95
N GLY A 245 -12.31 -9.58 2.12
CA GLY A 245 -11.42 -10.68 2.52
C GLY A 245 -10.01 -10.19 2.92
N GLU A 246 -9.51 -9.10 2.33
CA GLU A 246 -8.24 -8.50 2.74
C GLU A 246 -8.28 -8.04 4.20
N ILE A 247 -9.30 -7.25 4.56
CA ILE A 247 -9.42 -6.71 5.91
C ILE A 247 -9.56 -7.84 6.92
N ARG A 248 -10.38 -8.85 6.61
CA ARG A 248 -10.55 -10.01 7.49
C ARG A 248 -9.23 -10.74 7.75
N VAL A 249 -8.46 -11.05 6.70
CA VAL A 249 -7.15 -11.72 6.83
C VAL A 249 -6.16 -10.84 7.59
N ARG A 250 -6.08 -9.54 7.26
CA ARG A 250 -5.17 -8.59 7.92
C ARG A 250 -5.50 -8.46 9.42
N ALA A 251 -6.77 -8.26 9.76
CA ALA A 251 -7.22 -8.16 11.13
C ALA A 251 -6.94 -9.43 11.92
N ALA A 252 -7.27 -10.59 11.35
CA ALA A 252 -7.02 -11.89 11.98
C ALA A 252 -5.51 -12.16 12.17
N THR A 253 -4.67 -11.76 11.21
CA THR A 253 -3.21 -11.87 11.34
C THR A 253 -2.69 -11.01 12.49
N LEU A 254 -3.16 -9.77 12.59
CA LEU A 254 -2.75 -8.82 13.63
C LEU A 254 -3.24 -9.21 15.03
N LEU A 255 -4.33 -9.97 15.13
CA LEU A 255 -4.82 -10.56 16.38
C LEU A 255 -4.03 -11.79 16.83
N GLY A 256 -3.15 -12.34 15.98
CA GLY A 256 -2.35 -13.52 16.32
C GLY A 256 -3.23 -14.74 16.64
N GLU A 257 -3.07 -15.30 17.85
CA GLU A 257 -3.80 -16.50 18.27
C GLU A 257 -5.32 -16.31 18.23
N ASP A 258 -5.80 -15.13 18.62
CA ASP A 258 -7.22 -14.79 18.68
C ASP A 258 -7.87 -14.71 17.28
N GLY A 259 -7.06 -14.48 16.23
CA GLY A 259 -7.53 -14.42 14.85
C GLY A 259 -7.50 -15.76 14.12
N ARG A 260 -6.92 -16.82 14.70
CA ARG A 260 -6.76 -18.13 14.03
C ARG A 260 -8.08 -18.73 13.57
N ALA A 261 -9.16 -18.57 14.35
CA ALA A 261 -10.49 -19.07 13.97
C ALA A 261 -10.98 -18.42 12.67
N THR A 262 -10.82 -17.11 12.55
CA THR A 262 -11.17 -16.35 11.33
C THR A 262 -10.31 -16.79 10.14
N LEU A 263 -9.00 -16.98 10.33
CA LEU A 263 -8.14 -17.48 9.26
C LEU A 263 -8.56 -18.89 8.80
N MET A 264 -8.92 -19.76 9.75
CA MET A 264 -9.41 -21.11 9.45
C MET A 264 -10.71 -21.07 8.65
N GLU A 265 -11.64 -20.20 9.04
CA GLU A 265 -12.90 -19.97 8.33
C GLU A 265 -12.65 -19.51 6.89
N ILE A 266 -11.75 -18.54 6.68
CA ILE A 266 -11.41 -18.01 5.34
C ILE A 266 -10.75 -19.11 4.48
N ALA A 267 -9.80 -19.85 5.03
CA ALA A 267 -9.10 -20.92 4.32
C ALA A 267 -10.05 -22.08 3.93
N CYS A 268 -11.07 -22.35 4.75
CA CYS A 268 -11.96 -23.49 4.60
C CYS A 268 -13.36 -23.13 4.05
N ALA A 269 -13.57 -21.88 3.66
CA ALA A 269 -14.85 -21.43 3.12
C ALA A 269 -15.30 -22.30 1.94
N ARG A 270 -16.62 -22.43 1.75
CA ARG A 270 -17.21 -23.25 0.67
C ARG A 270 -16.80 -22.73 -0.72
N HIS A 271 -16.71 -21.42 -0.86
CA HIS A 271 -16.30 -20.71 -2.07
C HIS A 271 -15.25 -19.65 -1.70
N PRO A 272 -14.00 -20.08 -1.40
CA PRO A 272 -12.97 -19.15 -0.96
C PRO A 272 -12.47 -18.33 -2.15
N HIS A 273 -12.26 -17.03 -1.95
CA HIS A 273 -11.51 -16.21 -2.89
C HIS A 273 -10.05 -16.69 -2.90
N ASP A 274 -9.48 -16.95 -4.09
CA ASP A 274 -8.18 -17.62 -4.22
C ASP A 274 -7.07 -16.89 -3.43
N GLU A 275 -6.98 -15.58 -3.60
CA GLU A 275 -5.97 -14.78 -2.91
C GLU A 275 -6.09 -14.84 -1.38
N TRP A 276 -7.31 -14.71 -0.85
CA TRP A 276 -7.51 -14.58 0.59
C TRP A 276 -7.40 -15.92 1.30
N ALA A 277 -7.81 -17.02 0.66
CA ALA A 277 -7.51 -18.36 1.18
C ALA A 277 -6.01 -18.65 1.16
N ALA A 278 -5.30 -18.32 0.07
CA ALA A 278 -3.85 -18.49 -0.01
C ALA A 278 -3.12 -17.73 1.12
N ARG A 279 -3.48 -16.45 1.34
CA ARG A 279 -2.91 -15.66 2.43
C ARG A 279 -3.28 -16.26 3.80
N ALA A 280 -4.53 -16.67 4.02
CA ALA A 280 -4.94 -17.28 5.28
C ALA A 280 -4.17 -18.57 5.60
N ILE A 281 -3.98 -19.45 4.62
CA ILE A 281 -3.20 -20.70 4.78
C ILE A 281 -1.74 -20.38 5.11
N THR A 282 -1.17 -19.38 4.44
CA THR A 282 0.20 -18.93 4.69
C THR A 282 0.37 -18.42 6.12
N GLN A 283 -0.59 -17.64 6.63
CA GLN A 283 -0.56 -17.11 7.99
C GLN A 283 -0.83 -18.17 9.05
N LEU A 284 -1.69 -19.16 8.76
CA LEU A 284 -1.90 -20.30 9.65
C LEU A 284 -0.64 -21.17 9.78
N GLY A 285 0.11 -21.36 8.69
CA GLY A 285 1.36 -22.11 8.70
C GLY A 285 1.21 -23.51 9.35
N GLY A 286 2.01 -23.81 10.36
CA GLY A 286 1.95 -25.08 11.10
C GLY A 286 0.69 -25.27 11.97
N HIS A 287 -0.13 -24.23 12.16
CA HIS A 287 -1.34 -24.31 12.99
C HIS A 287 -2.57 -24.88 12.25
N ILE A 288 -2.52 -25.01 10.91
CA ILE A 288 -3.57 -25.70 10.15
C ILE A 288 -3.28 -27.21 10.08
N PRO A 289 -4.25 -28.09 10.41
CA PRO A 289 -4.02 -29.54 10.36
C PRO A 289 -3.63 -30.03 8.94
N PRO A 290 -2.62 -30.89 8.78
CA PRO A 290 -2.15 -31.34 7.46
C PRO A 290 -3.25 -31.97 6.58
N LYS A 291 -4.16 -32.74 7.20
CA LYS A 291 -5.33 -33.32 6.51
C LYS A 291 -6.23 -32.24 5.92
N LEU A 292 -6.43 -31.14 6.63
CA LEU A 292 -7.24 -30.03 6.15
C LEU A 292 -6.54 -29.28 5.00
N VAL A 293 -5.22 -29.08 5.09
CA VAL A 293 -4.43 -28.52 3.97
C VAL A 293 -4.54 -29.40 2.73
N LYS A 294 -4.48 -30.73 2.87
CA LYS A 294 -4.71 -31.67 1.77
C LYS A 294 -6.10 -31.50 1.14
N ASP A 295 -7.14 -31.38 1.96
CA ASP A 295 -8.51 -31.23 1.46
C ASP A 295 -8.71 -29.88 0.74
N VAL A 296 -8.13 -28.81 1.27
CA VAL A 296 -8.13 -27.48 0.63
C VAL A 296 -7.35 -27.52 -0.68
N LEU A 297 -6.18 -28.15 -0.71
CA LEU A 297 -5.38 -28.35 -1.92
C LEU A 297 -6.18 -29.09 -3.00
N GLY A 298 -6.84 -30.20 -2.66
CA GLY A 298 -7.68 -30.94 -3.60
C GLY A 298 -8.79 -30.08 -4.20
N ARG A 299 -9.48 -29.28 -3.36
CA ARG A 299 -10.50 -28.32 -3.80
C ARG A 299 -9.93 -27.20 -4.67
N ALA A 300 -8.77 -26.66 -4.32
CA ALA A 300 -8.12 -25.57 -5.06
C ALA A 300 -7.68 -26.02 -6.46
N LEU A 301 -7.09 -27.20 -6.56
CA LEU A 301 -6.67 -27.80 -7.82
C LEU A 301 -7.85 -28.07 -8.77
N HIS A 302 -8.97 -28.56 -8.23
CA HIS A 302 -10.20 -28.77 -9.00
C HIS A 302 -10.81 -27.44 -9.50
N ARG A 303 -10.79 -26.40 -8.67
CA ARG A 303 -11.34 -25.07 -9.00
C ARG A 303 -10.41 -24.18 -9.80
N ARG A 304 -9.18 -24.61 -10.10
CA ARG A 304 -8.13 -23.78 -10.73
C ARG A 304 -7.81 -22.53 -9.91
N HIS A 305 -7.58 -22.72 -8.61
CA HIS A 305 -7.15 -21.70 -7.66
C HIS A 305 -5.63 -21.84 -7.39
N PRO A 306 -4.77 -21.33 -8.29
CA PRO A 306 -3.33 -21.56 -8.22
C PRO A 306 -2.68 -20.95 -6.98
N GLN A 307 -3.16 -19.81 -6.48
CA GLN A 307 -2.54 -19.17 -5.31
C GLN A 307 -2.79 -20.01 -4.04
N THR A 308 -4.00 -20.50 -3.86
CA THR A 308 -4.38 -21.39 -2.75
C THR A 308 -3.63 -22.71 -2.84
N ALA A 309 -3.54 -23.30 -4.04
CA ALA A 309 -2.78 -24.53 -4.25
C ALA A 309 -1.30 -24.33 -3.91
N ARG A 310 -0.68 -23.23 -4.37
CA ARG A 310 0.71 -22.88 -4.06
C ARG A 310 0.94 -22.73 -2.56
N ALA A 311 0.05 -22.01 -1.87
CA ALA A 311 0.11 -21.86 -0.41
C ALA A 311 0.02 -23.21 0.30
N CYS A 312 -0.91 -24.08 -0.10
CA CYS A 312 -1.03 -25.42 0.46
C CYS A 312 0.24 -26.26 0.26
N LEU A 313 0.80 -26.28 -0.95
CA LEU A 313 2.02 -27.03 -1.25
C LEU A 313 3.20 -26.56 -0.40
N ALA A 314 3.39 -25.23 -0.29
CA ALA A 314 4.43 -24.64 0.54
C ALA A 314 4.24 -25.00 2.02
N THR A 315 3.01 -24.89 2.54
CA THR A 315 2.68 -25.23 3.92
C THR A 315 2.92 -26.72 4.19
N LEU A 316 2.52 -27.63 3.29
CA LEU A 316 2.78 -29.07 3.42
C LEU A 316 4.28 -29.38 3.38
N GLY A 317 5.07 -28.68 2.57
CA GLY A 317 6.53 -28.83 2.50
C GLY A 317 7.24 -28.49 3.81
N GLN A 318 6.69 -27.55 4.58
CA GLN A 318 7.23 -27.11 5.87
C GLN A 318 6.70 -27.94 7.05
N MET A 319 5.67 -28.76 6.83
CA MET A 319 5.07 -29.59 7.87
C MET A 319 5.82 -30.92 8.04
N SER A 320 5.92 -31.36 9.29
CA SER A 320 6.35 -32.73 9.61
C SER A 320 5.22 -33.74 9.40
N TRP A 321 4.75 -33.92 8.15
CA TRP A 321 3.66 -34.84 7.82
C TRP A 321 4.14 -35.99 6.90
N PRO A 322 4.19 -37.25 7.39
CA PRO A 322 4.74 -38.38 6.63
C PRO A 322 4.10 -38.62 5.27
N GLU A 323 2.77 -38.56 5.21
CA GLU A 323 2.00 -38.77 3.99
C GLU A 323 2.05 -37.55 3.04
N GLY A 324 2.67 -36.45 3.46
CA GLY A 324 2.82 -35.24 2.67
C GLY A 324 3.64 -35.46 1.40
N VAL A 325 4.65 -36.33 1.44
CA VAL A 325 5.51 -36.63 0.28
C VAL A 325 4.69 -37.20 -0.87
N ASP A 326 3.78 -38.15 -0.59
CA ASP A 326 2.95 -38.76 -1.63
C ASP A 326 1.99 -37.75 -2.25
N VAL A 327 1.42 -36.86 -1.43
CA VAL A 327 0.54 -35.78 -1.92
C VAL A 327 1.32 -34.83 -2.83
N LEU A 328 2.49 -34.34 -2.38
CA LEU A 328 3.32 -33.43 -3.17
C LEU A 328 3.80 -34.09 -4.48
N ALA A 329 4.24 -35.35 -4.42
CA ALA A 329 4.65 -36.11 -5.60
C ALA A 329 3.50 -36.30 -6.60
N SER A 330 2.28 -36.55 -6.12
CA SER A 330 1.11 -36.69 -6.98
C SER A 330 0.78 -35.40 -7.73
N VAL A 331 0.91 -34.24 -7.07
CA VAL A 331 0.69 -32.93 -7.71
C VAL A 331 1.79 -32.63 -8.70
N MET A 332 3.06 -32.84 -8.33
CA MET A 332 4.20 -32.67 -9.22
C MET A 332 4.03 -33.46 -10.53
N LYS A 333 3.64 -34.73 -10.42
CA LYS A 333 3.40 -35.60 -11.57
C LYS A 333 2.19 -35.14 -12.40
N ARG A 334 1.10 -34.74 -11.76
CA ARG A 334 -0.13 -34.39 -12.49
C ARG A 334 -0.02 -33.08 -13.27
N GLU A 335 0.70 -32.10 -12.72
CA GLU A 335 0.83 -30.77 -13.31
C GLU A 335 1.94 -30.69 -14.39
N GLN A 336 2.69 -31.79 -14.61
CA GLN A 336 3.55 -32.04 -15.79
C GLN A 336 4.49 -30.89 -16.20
N GLY A 337 5.00 -30.11 -15.24
CA GLY A 337 5.92 -28.99 -15.49
C GLY A 337 5.32 -27.59 -15.44
N GLY A 338 4.02 -27.44 -15.14
CA GLY A 338 3.44 -26.14 -14.81
C GLY A 338 3.97 -25.58 -13.47
N GLU A 339 3.63 -24.33 -13.15
CA GLU A 339 4.07 -23.64 -11.93
C GLU A 339 3.86 -24.48 -10.66
N LEU A 340 2.70 -25.14 -10.53
CA LEU A 340 2.38 -25.98 -9.38
C LEU A 340 3.25 -27.24 -9.29
N ALA A 341 3.78 -27.76 -10.41
CA ALA A 341 4.72 -28.87 -10.38
C ALA A 341 6.07 -28.45 -9.79
N ILE A 342 6.55 -27.27 -10.19
CA ILE A 342 7.80 -26.67 -9.68
C ILE A 342 7.67 -26.42 -8.17
N VAL A 343 6.56 -25.82 -7.74
CA VAL A 343 6.28 -25.58 -6.32
C VAL A 343 6.24 -26.90 -5.53
N ALA A 344 5.61 -27.94 -6.09
CA ALA A 344 5.58 -29.26 -5.45
C ALA A 344 6.97 -29.90 -5.33
N ALA A 345 7.83 -29.76 -6.33
CA ALA A 345 9.23 -30.23 -6.27
C ALA A 345 10.03 -29.50 -5.18
N VAL A 346 9.88 -28.18 -5.09
CA VAL A 346 10.52 -27.37 -4.03
C VAL A 346 10.01 -27.80 -2.65
N ALA A 347 8.69 -27.99 -2.50
CA ALA A 347 8.08 -28.44 -1.25
C ALA A 347 8.58 -29.84 -0.85
N LEU A 348 8.76 -30.77 -1.81
CA LEU A 348 9.36 -32.08 -1.56
C LEU A 348 10.77 -31.95 -0.98
N GLY A 349 11.60 -31.06 -1.52
CA GLY A 349 12.92 -30.76 -0.99
C GLY A 349 12.89 -30.16 0.43
N GLN A 350 11.89 -29.34 0.73
CA GLN A 350 11.70 -28.73 2.06
C GLN A 350 11.28 -29.75 3.13
N THR A 351 10.63 -30.86 2.74
CA THR A 351 10.24 -31.89 3.72
C THR A 351 11.43 -32.53 4.44
N GLY A 352 12.62 -32.51 3.83
CA GLY A 352 13.81 -33.19 4.39
C GLY A 352 13.71 -34.72 4.39
N ARG A 353 12.68 -35.30 3.77
CA ARG A 353 12.40 -36.75 3.88
C ARG A 353 13.10 -37.55 2.78
N PRO A 354 13.78 -38.66 3.12
CA PRO A 354 14.38 -39.55 2.12
C PRO A 354 13.37 -40.09 1.10
N SER A 355 12.10 -40.26 1.48
CA SER A 355 11.03 -40.72 0.58
C SER A 355 10.76 -39.76 -0.59
N ALA A 356 11.18 -38.49 -0.50
CA ALA A 356 11.07 -37.53 -1.59
C ALA A 356 12.06 -37.79 -2.74
N GLU A 357 13.15 -38.54 -2.50
CA GLU A 357 14.22 -38.78 -3.48
C GLU A 357 13.70 -39.40 -4.78
N ARG A 358 12.92 -40.49 -4.67
CA ARG A 358 12.45 -41.25 -5.85
C ARG A 358 11.52 -40.43 -6.75
N PRO A 359 10.48 -39.73 -6.24
CA PRO A 359 9.69 -38.81 -7.06
C PRO A 359 10.52 -37.75 -7.77
N LEU A 360 11.51 -37.18 -7.09
CA LEU A 360 12.37 -36.13 -7.67
C LEU A 360 13.28 -36.69 -8.77
N ILE A 361 13.82 -37.90 -8.60
CA ILE A 361 14.57 -38.59 -9.68
C ILE A 361 13.69 -38.82 -10.91
N THR A 362 12.41 -39.14 -10.74
CA THR A 362 11.49 -39.26 -11.88
C THR A 362 11.27 -37.91 -12.58
N ALA A 363 11.06 -36.83 -11.81
CA ALA A 363 10.90 -35.48 -12.37
C ALA A 363 12.17 -34.98 -13.08
N LEU A 364 13.34 -35.42 -12.63
CA LEU A 364 14.63 -35.14 -13.26
C LEU A 364 14.73 -35.73 -14.68
N ALA A 365 14.17 -36.91 -14.89
CA ALA A 365 14.23 -37.61 -16.18
C ALA A 365 13.15 -37.11 -17.17
N ASP A 366 11.91 -36.97 -16.69
CA ASP A 366 10.75 -36.78 -17.57
C ASP A 366 10.12 -35.38 -17.47
N GLY A 367 10.61 -34.51 -16.58
CA GLY A 367 10.03 -33.19 -16.33
C GLY A 367 10.35 -32.15 -17.41
N ALA A 368 9.60 -31.04 -17.43
CA ALA A 368 9.95 -29.86 -18.23
C ALA A 368 11.26 -29.19 -17.72
N PRO A 369 11.93 -28.32 -18.51
CA PRO A 369 13.21 -27.71 -18.15
C PRO A 369 13.25 -27.10 -16.74
N ASP A 370 12.26 -26.27 -16.38
CA ASP A 370 12.19 -25.62 -15.08
C ASP A 370 11.91 -26.61 -13.93
N LEU A 371 11.12 -27.65 -14.20
CA LEU A 371 10.86 -28.72 -13.24
C LEU A 371 12.12 -29.56 -12.99
N ARG A 372 12.94 -29.83 -14.01
CA ARG A 372 14.22 -30.52 -13.84
C ARG A 372 15.17 -29.74 -12.95
N VAL A 373 15.26 -28.42 -13.14
CA VAL A 373 16.06 -27.52 -12.28
C VAL A 373 15.59 -27.64 -10.83
N ALA A 374 14.29 -27.46 -10.58
CA ALA A 374 13.73 -27.55 -9.23
C ALA A 374 13.92 -28.95 -8.61
N ALA A 375 13.79 -30.02 -9.40
CA ALA A 375 14.01 -31.38 -8.94
C ALA A 375 15.47 -31.64 -8.55
N ALA A 376 16.43 -31.14 -9.34
CA ALA A 376 17.85 -31.21 -9.01
C ALA A 376 18.16 -30.45 -7.71
N GLU A 377 17.69 -29.20 -7.58
CA GLU A 377 17.88 -28.41 -6.35
C GLU A 377 17.25 -29.09 -5.11
N ALA A 378 16.07 -29.68 -5.25
CA ALA A 378 15.43 -30.43 -4.18
C ALA A 378 16.23 -31.68 -3.80
N LEU A 379 16.78 -32.41 -4.78
CA LEU A 379 17.67 -33.56 -4.56
C LEU A 379 18.97 -33.18 -3.85
N GLY A 380 19.50 -31.97 -4.06
CA GLY A 380 20.65 -31.49 -3.28
C GLY A 380 20.40 -31.52 -1.76
N ARG A 381 19.16 -31.19 -1.36
CA ARG A 381 18.74 -31.14 0.05
C ARG A 381 18.41 -32.51 0.64
N VAL A 382 17.67 -33.33 -0.10
CA VAL A 382 17.11 -34.60 0.43
C VAL A 382 17.82 -35.85 -0.07
N GLY A 383 18.51 -35.76 -1.21
CA GLY A 383 19.07 -36.88 -1.94
C GLY A 383 20.26 -37.52 -1.23
N SER A 384 20.31 -38.83 -1.29
CA SER A 384 21.42 -39.65 -0.81
C SER A 384 22.48 -39.86 -1.91
N ALA A 385 23.54 -40.62 -1.61
CA ALA A 385 24.52 -41.03 -2.62
C ALA A 385 23.87 -41.71 -3.84
N ALA A 386 22.71 -42.36 -3.65
CA ALA A 386 21.96 -43.01 -4.73
C ALA A 386 21.44 -42.01 -5.78
N ALA A 387 21.22 -40.74 -5.43
CA ALA A 387 20.77 -39.71 -6.35
C ALA A 387 21.89 -39.16 -7.26
N VAL A 388 23.17 -39.38 -6.93
CA VAL A 388 24.32 -38.84 -7.69
C VAL A 388 24.38 -39.40 -9.11
N LEU A 389 24.20 -40.71 -9.28
CA LEU A 389 24.25 -41.34 -10.59
C LEU A 389 23.09 -40.87 -11.51
N PRO A 390 21.82 -40.85 -11.05
CA PRO A 390 20.72 -40.22 -11.80
C PRO A 390 20.99 -38.77 -12.19
N LEU A 391 21.55 -37.95 -11.28
CA LEU A 391 21.90 -36.55 -11.58
C LEU A 391 22.92 -36.43 -12.71
N LYS A 392 24.00 -37.23 -12.67
CA LYS A 392 25.01 -37.27 -13.75
C LYS A 392 24.42 -37.73 -15.09
N GLN A 393 23.58 -38.76 -15.06
CA GLN A 393 22.95 -39.28 -16.28
C GLN A 393 21.99 -38.25 -16.89
N ALA A 394 21.19 -37.57 -16.07
CA ALA A 394 20.30 -36.53 -16.55
C ALA A 394 21.09 -35.32 -17.09
N GLU A 395 22.15 -34.89 -16.41
CA GLU A 395 23.03 -33.81 -16.88
C GLU A 395 23.58 -34.11 -18.28
N ALA A 396 24.02 -35.35 -18.53
CA ALA A 396 24.53 -35.77 -19.83
C ALA A 396 23.45 -35.82 -20.92
N ARG A 397 22.22 -36.20 -20.58
CA ARG A 397 21.07 -36.22 -21.52
C ARG A 397 20.58 -34.82 -21.89
N HIS A 398 20.72 -33.87 -20.99
CA HIS A 398 20.24 -32.49 -21.13
C HIS A 398 21.40 -31.50 -21.23
N GLU A 399 22.41 -31.83 -22.05
CA GLU A 399 23.68 -31.09 -22.10
C GLU A 399 23.55 -29.63 -22.53
N HIS A 400 22.48 -29.26 -23.24
CA HIS A 400 22.20 -27.91 -23.70
C HIS A 400 21.48 -27.05 -22.65
N GLU A 401 20.97 -27.64 -21.56
CA GLU A 401 20.22 -26.93 -20.53
C GLU A 401 21.16 -26.39 -19.44
N THR A 402 21.76 -25.23 -19.71
CA THR A 402 22.79 -24.63 -18.86
C THR A 402 22.36 -24.44 -17.40
N ALA A 403 21.14 -23.96 -17.18
CA ALA A 403 20.57 -23.79 -15.84
C ALA A 403 20.44 -25.14 -15.10
N PHE A 404 19.95 -26.16 -15.80
CA PHE A 404 19.80 -27.50 -15.25
C PHE A 404 21.14 -28.14 -14.89
N ARG A 405 22.14 -28.09 -15.78
CA ARG A 405 23.48 -28.64 -15.47
C ARG A 405 24.10 -28.01 -14.24
N ARG A 406 23.95 -26.68 -14.09
CA ARG A 406 24.44 -25.97 -12.90
C ARG A 406 23.74 -26.47 -11.64
N ALA A 407 22.42 -26.61 -11.67
CA ALA A 407 21.64 -27.14 -10.56
C ALA A 407 22.02 -28.60 -10.23
N ALA A 408 22.20 -29.45 -11.25
CA ALA A 408 22.60 -30.85 -11.06
C ALA A 408 23.99 -30.97 -10.42
N ARG A 409 24.98 -30.20 -10.89
CA ARG A 409 26.33 -30.18 -10.29
C ARG A 409 26.31 -29.68 -8.85
N GLN A 410 25.54 -28.62 -8.59
CA GLN A 410 25.37 -28.08 -7.25
C GLN A 410 24.73 -29.12 -6.31
N ALA A 411 23.68 -29.80 -6.77
CA ALA A 411 23.02 -30.86 -6.01
C ALA A 411 23.98 -32.02 -5.68
N ILE A 412 24.80 -32.46 -6.64
CA ILE A 412 25.83 -33.49 -6.40
C ILE A 412 26.81 -33.03 -5.32
N ALA A 413 27.29 -31.79 -5.40
CA ALA A 413 28.21 -31.23 -4.42
C ALA A 413 27.57 -31.16 -3.01
N GLU A 414 26.32 -30.73 -2.91
CA GLU A 414 25.56 -30.68 -1.65
C GLU A 414 25.38 -32.08 -1.03
N ILE A 415 25.03 -33.07 -1.86
CA ILE A 415 24.91 -34.47 -1.42
C ILE A 415 26.25 -34.99 -0.89
N GLN A 416 27.34 -34.78 -1.64
CA GLN A 416 28.68 -35.23 -1.26
C GLN A 416 29.18 -34.55 0.03
N ALA A 417 28.96 -33.24 0.15
CA ALA A 417 29.33 -32.48 1.36
C ALA A 417 28.61 -33.00 2.61
N ARG A 418 27.37 -33.47 2.46
CA ARG A 418 26.52 -33.93 3.58
C ARG A 418 26.82 -35.37 4.02
N ILE A 419 27.30 -36.21 3.11
CA ILE A 419 27.65 -37.62 3.40
C ILE A 419 29.05 -37.70 4.05
N GLY A 420 29.85 -36.63 3.96
CA GLY A 420 31.26 -36.67 4.32
C GLY A 420 32.06 -37.41 3.25
N ALA A 421 33.30 -36.99 3.02
CA ALA A 421 34.19 -37.69 2.11
C ALA A 421 34.31 -39.16 2.57
N ALA A 422 34.06 -40.11 1.67
CA ALA A 422 34.43 -41.50 1.92
C ALA A 422 35.95 -41.56 2.21
N PRO A 423 36.44 -42.50 3.04
CA PRO A 423 37.87 -42.69 3.24
C PRO A 423 38.61 -42.73 1.89
N GLY A 424 39.56 -41.80 1.70
CA GLY A 424 40.33 -41.65 0.46
C GLY A 424 39.82 -40.60 -0.54
N GLN A 425 38.78 -39.81 -0.24
CA GLN A 425 38.38 -38.67 -1.09
C GLN A 425 38.85 -37.31 -0.55
N LEU A 426 39.37 -36.48 -1.43
CA LEU A 426 39.76 -35.10 -1.14
C LEU A 426 38.55 -34.17 -1.30
N SER A 427 38.20 -33.44 -0.24
CA SER A 427 37.20 -32.38 -0.27
C SER A 427 37.88 -31.02 -0.39
N PHE A 428 37.56 -30.26 -1.45
CA PHE A 428 38.00 -28.87 -1.61
C PHE A 428 36.89 -27.92 -1.16
N THR A 429 37.13 -27.13 -0.11
CA THR A 429 36.32 -25.95 0.19
C THR A 429 36.94 -24.72 -0.46
N PRO A 430 36.18 -23.88 -1.18
CA PRO A 430 36.72 -22.65 -1.77
C PRO A 430 36.82 -21.58 -0.68
N SER A 431 37.82 -21.69 0.20
CA SER A 431 38.33 -20.56 0.98
C SER A 431 39.55 -19.99 0.26
N THR A 432 39.76 -18.68 0.35
CA THR A 432 40.87 -17.92 -0.25
C THR A 432 42.27 -18.34 0.24
N GLU A 433 42.37 -19.37 1.09
CA GLU A 433 43.62 -19.87 1.67
C GLU A 433 43.98 -21.31 1.26
N GLY A 434 43.20 -21.98 0.41
CA GLY A 434 43.60 -23.27 -0.16
C GLY A 434 43.92 -24.35 0.88
N THR A 435 43.05 -24.54 1.88
CA THR A 435 43.26 -25.53 2.93
C THR A 435 42.89 -26.95 2.44
N LEU A 436 43.90 -27.82 2.31
CA LEU A 436 43.74 -29.27 2.13
C LEU A 436 43.65 -29.93 3.51
N SER A 437 42.55 -30.65 3.78
CA SER A 437 42.43 -31.51 4.97
C SER A 437 42.28 -32.96 4.52
N LEU A 438 43.25 -33.78 4.90
CA LEU A 438 43.18 -35.23 4.84
C LEU A 438 42.48 -35.71 6.12
N VAL A 439 41.57 -36.67 5.98
CA VAL A 439 40.99 -37.38 7.13
C VAL A 439 41.98 -38.48 7.51
N ASP A 440 42.68 -38.29 8.62
CA ASP A 440 43.58 -39.29 9.18
C ASP A 440 42.76 -40.38 9.87
N ASP A 441 42.69 -41.56 9.24
CA ASP A 441 42.76 -42.83 9.97
C ASP A 441 43.21 -43.96 9.03
N GLU A 442 44.33 -44.58 9.43
CA GLU A 442 45.11 -45.71 8.85
C GLU A 442 45.94 -45.45 7.55
N PRO A 443 47.25 -45.80 7.54
CA PRO A 443 48.18 -45.45 6.47
C PRO A 443 47.95 -46.25 5.19
N GLY A 444 47.99 -45.54 4.06
CA GLY A 444 47.96 -46.14 2.73
C GLY A 444 49.09 -47.14 2.50
N ARG A 445 48.74 -48.33 2.00
CA ARG A 445 49.69 -49.25 1.37
C ARG A 445 49.80 -48.94 -0.11
N LEU A 446 51.02 -48.66 -0.54
CA LEU A 446 51.41 -48.52 -1.94
C LEU A 446 51.89 -49.91 -2.42
N SER A 447 51.15 -50.56 -3.32
CA SER A 447 51.61 -51.78 -4.00
C SER A 447 52.04 -51.39 -5.42
N ILE A 448 53.35 -51.41 -5.67
CA ILE A 448 53.91 -51.36 -7.03
C ILE A 448 54.42 -52.77 -7.30
N ASP A 449 53.77 -53.50 -8.21
CA ASP A 449 54.35 -54.74 -8.74
C ASP A 449 55.57 -54.36 -9.59
N PRO A 450 56.77 -54.93 -9.35
CA PRO A 450 57.90 -54.73 -10.23
C PRO A 450 57.69 -55.51 -11.54
N PRO A 451 58.22 -55.04 -12.68
CA PRO A 451 58.14 -55.77 -13.93
C PRO A 451 59.00 -57.05 -13.85
N GLU A 452 58.40 -58.20 -14.16
CA GLU A 452 59.11 -59.46 -14.31
C GLU A 452 60.07 -59.39 -15.52
N HIS A 453 61.36 -59.56 -15.25
CA HIS A 453 62.35 -59.81 -16.29
C HIS A 453 62.21 -61.25 -16.81
N ARG A 454 62.07 -61.39 -18.13
CA ARG A 454 62.65 -62.49 -18.91
C ARG A 454 63.19 -61.99 -20.23
#